data_AF-A0A958QT93-F1
#
_entry.id   AF-A0A958QT93-F1
#
_cell.length_a   1.000
_cell.length_b   1.000
_cell.length_c   1.000
_cell.angle_alpha   90.00
_cell.angle_beta   90.00
_cell.angle_gamma   90.00
#
_symmetry.space_group_name_H-M   'P 1'
#
loop_
_entity.id
_entity.type
_entity.pdbx_description
1 polymer ?
#
loop_
_entity_poly.entity_id
_entity_poly.type
_entity_poly.pdbx_seq_one_letter_code
_entity_poly.pdbx_strand_id
1 'polypeptide(L)'
;VYTVKQVQINGQPWIDGLHINSEVENYYSRYLATTKGNIAVLITFSGHKQHYTKYSADFYKAIQSLRVLQTSSSTLADGRGNHPGGYGNKSQETFGQGTALGPGLPLDQLPEEDVSGFSDTQTKVAALALLLAAIGFYLLKKRKKG
;
A
#
# COMPACT_ATOMS: atom_id res chain seq x y z
N VAL A 1 12.45 12.47 -12.04
CA VAL A 1 11.82 11.29 -12.66
C VAL A 1 11.76 10.22 -11.60
N TYR A 2 10.57 9.76 -11.21
CA TYR A 2 10.46 8.63 -10.30
C TYR A 2 10.83 7.36 -11.06
N THR A 3 11.77 6.61 -10.53
CA THR A 3 12.26 5.38 -11.14
C THR A 3 11.25 4.26 -10.90
N VAL A 4 10.89 3.57 -11.97
CA VAL A 4 10.15 2.30 -11.89
C VAL A 4 11.05 1.27 -11.21
N LYS A 5 10.48 0.50 -10.29
CA LYS A 5 11.21 -0.54 -9.55
C LYS A 5 10.45 -1.86 -9.54
N GLN A 6 11.18 -2.96 -9.52
CA GLN A 6 10.59 -4.27 -9.24
C GLN A 6 10.57 -4.52 -7.73
N VAL A 7 9.45 -5.00 -7.21
CA VAL A 7 9.26 -5.34 -5.79
C VAL A 7 8.68 -6.74 -5.67
N GLN A 8 9.05 -7.46 -4.61
CA GLN A 8 8.46 -8.75 -4.28
C GLN A 8 7.35 -8.55 -3.24
N ILE A 9 6.13 -8.95 -3.56
CA ILE A 9 4.99 -8.92 -2.63
C ILE A 9 4.40 -10.32 -2.60
N ASN A 10 4.38 -10.96 -1.43
CA ASN A 10 3.88 -12.32 -1.23
C ASN A 10 4.49 -13.35 -2.19
N GLY A 11 5.79 -13.22 -2.48
CA GLY A 11 6.51 -14.11 -3.41
C GLY A 11 6.21 -13.89 -4.90
N GLN A 12 5.35 -12.93 -5.24
CA GLN A 12 5.05 -12.53 -6.62
C GLN A 12 5.86 -11.28 -6.99
N PRO A 13 6.47 -11.22 -8.19
CA PRO A 13 7.12 -10.01 -8.69
C PRO A 13 6.11 -8.97 -9.16
N TRP A 14 6.29 -7.72 -8.76
CA TRP A 14 5.48 -6.58 -9.17
C TRP A 14 6.37 -5.47 -9.71
N ILE A 15 5.85 -4.72 -10.66
CA ILE A 15 6.45 -3.48 -11.16
C ILE A 15 5.71 -2.31 -10.49
N ASP A 16 6.44 -1.49 -9.74
CA ASP A 16 5.95 -0.34 -9.00
C ASP A 16 6.46 0.96 -9.62
N GLY A 17 5.55 1.82 -10.05
CA GLY A 17 5.83 3.14 -10.61
C GLY A 17 5.01 4.22 -9.92
N LEU A 18 5.62 5.38 -9.64
CA LEU A 18 4.96 6.53 -9.03
C LEU A 18 5.04 7.72 -9.96
N HIS A 19 3.93 8.29 -10.38
CA HIS A 19 3.90 9.50 -11.19
C HIS A 19 3.29 10.66 -10.41
N ILE A 20 3.69 11.89 -10.74
CA ILE A 20 3.08 13.12 -10.24
C ILE A 20 2.37 13.80 -11.40
N ASN A 21 1.17 14.33 -11.18
CA ASN A 21 0.41 15.08 -12.18
C ASN A 21 0.14 14.27 -13.47
N SER A 22 0.10 12.92 -13.39
CA SER A 22 -0.06 12.07 -14.58
C SER A 22 -1.51 11.94 -15.03
N GLU A 23 -2.46 12.04 -14.11
CA GLU A 23 -3.91 11.96 -14.36
C GLU A 23 -4.63 13.21 -13.85
N VAL A 24 -4.31 13.64 -12.63
CA VAL A 24 -4.90 14.81 -11.99
C VAL A 24 -3.78 15.71 -11.46
N GLU A 25 -3.92 17.01 -11.66
CA GLU A 25 -2.96 17.98 -11.15
C GLU A 25 -2.91 17.92 -9.62
N ASN A 26 -1.71 17.99 -9.06
CA ASN A 26 -1.47 17.89 -7.62
C ASN A 26 -1.80 16.53 -6.99
N TYR A 27 -1.81 15.47 -7.80
CA TYR A 27 -1.92 14.10 -7.31
C TYR A 27 -0.62 13.33 -7.54
N TYR A 28 -0.38 12.40 -6.62
CA TYR A 28 0.52 11.28 -6.82
C TYR A 28 -0.33 10.08 -7.26
N SER A 29 0.11 9.39 -8.30
CA SER A 29 -0.52 8.16 -8.77
C SER A 29 0.50 7.04 -8.82
N ARG A 30 0.22 5.97 -8.10
CA ARG A 30 1.06 4.79 -8.01
C ARG A 30 0.42 3.64 -8.78
N TYR A 31 1.21 3.04 -9.66
CA TYR A 31 0.84 1.87 -10.43
C TYR A 31 1.61 0.67 -9.93
N LEU A 32 0.90 -0.41 -9.62
CA LEU A 32 1.48 -1.72 -9.35
C LEU A 32 0.95 -2.73 -10.36
N ALA A 33 1.84 -3.27 -11.17
CA ALA A 33 1.51 -4.24 -12.19
C ALA A 33 2.17 -5.60 -11.92
N THR A 34 1.47 -6.69 -12.16
CA THR A 34 2.04 -8.04 -12.18
C THR A 34 1.31 -8.92 -13.19
N THR A 35 1.96 -10.00 -13.58
CA THR A 35 1.39 -11.07 -14.39
C THR A 35 1.63 -12.40 -13.70
N LYS A 36 0.61 -13.25 -13.61
CA LYS A 36 0.75 -14.62 -13.10
C LYS A 36 0.01 -15.56 -14.04
N GLY A 37 0.80 -16.37 -14.75
CA GLY A 37 0.37 -17.20 -15.88
C GLY A 37 -0.52 -16.43 -16.87
N ASN A 38 -1.82 -16.72 -16.93
CA ASN A 38 -2.75 -16.09 -17.89
C ASN A 38 -3.52 -14.87 -17.36
N ILE A 39 -3.19 -14.37 -16.16
CA ILE A 39 -3.84 -13.19 -15.57
C ILE A 39 -2.83 -12.05 -15.45
N ALA A 40 -3.23 -10.86 -15.90
CA ALA A 40 -2.55 -9.60 -15.65
C ALA A 40 -3.34 -8.77 -14.63
N VAL A 41 -2.66 -8.21 -13.65
CA VAL A 41 -3.25 -7.37 -12.59
C VAL A 41 -2.55 -6.03 -12.60
N LEU A 42 -3.31 -4.95 -12.72
CA LEU A 42 -2.86 -3.57 -12.55
C LEU A 42 -3.67 -2.93 -11.42
N ILE A 43 -2.98 -2.37 -10.45
CA ILE A 43 -3.56 -1.62 -9.34
C ILE A 43 -3.09 -0.18 -9.45
N THR A 44 -4.04 0.75 -9.42
CA THR A 44 -3.77 2.18 -9.47
C THR A 44 -4.26 2.83 -8.18
N PHE A 45 -3.39 3.56 -7.51
CA PHE A 45 -3.72 4.35 -6.32
C PHE A 45 -3.32 5.80 -6.53
N SER A 46 -4.32 6.68 -6.52
CA SER A 46 -4.12 8.12 -6.68
C SER A 46 -4.57 8.86 -5.44
N GLY A 47 -3.76 9.83 -4.98
CA GLY A 47 -4.09 10.66 -3.83
C GLY A 47 -3.51 12.07 -3.96
N HIS A 48 -4.24 13.06 -3.44
CA HIS A 48 -3.79 14.46 -3.45
C HIS A 48 -2.46 14.59 -2.68
N LYS A 49 -1.55 15.44 -3.17
CA LYS A 49 -0.19 15.63 -2.62
C LYS A 49 -0.16 15.84 -1.11
N GLN A 50 -1.15 16.55 -0.57
CA GLN A 50 -1.23 16.86 0.86
C GLN A 50 -1.56 15.64 1.74
N HIS A 51 -2.33 14.68 1.22
CA HIS A 51 -2.80 13.53 2.00
C HIS A 51 -2.22 12.19 1.53
N TYR A 52 -1.44 12.19 0.44
CA TYR A 52 -0.87 10.96 -0.12
C TYR A 52 -0.09 10.14 0.92
N THR A 53 0.79 10.80 1.69
CA THR A 53 1.59 10.12 2.71
C THR A 53 0.72 9.44 3.76
N LYS A 54 -0.37 10.09 4.19
CA LYS A 54 -1.35 9.56 5.17
C LYS A 54 -1.95 8.24 4.70
N TYR A 55 -2.46 8.19 3.46
CA TYR A 55 -3.15 7.01 2.93
C TYR A 55 -2.22 5.98 2.29
N SER A 56 -1.01 6.37 1.90
CA SER A 56 -0.05 5.46 1.25
C SER A 56 0.32 4.28 2.14
N ALA A 57 0.41 4.48 3.46
CA ALA A 57 0.72 3.41 4.41
C ALA A 57 -0.36 2.32 4.42
N ASP A 58 -1.63 2.70 4.46
CA ASP A 58 -2.74 1.76 4.46
C ASP A 58 -2.92 1.10 3.08
N PHE A 59 -2.68 1.85 2.00
CA PHE A 59 -2.59 1.27 0.67
C PHE A 59 -1.52 0.15 0.62
N TYR A 60 -0.33 0.38 1.17
CA TYR A 60 0.70 -0.66 1.22
C TYR A 60 0.28 -1.89 2.03
N LYS A 61 -0.42 -1.73 3.16
CA LYS A 61 -0.96 -2.86 3.92
C LYS A 61 -1.99 -3.66 3.10
N ALA A 62 -2.87 -2.98 2.37
CA ALA A 62 -3.86 -3.63 1.50
C ALA A 62 -3.20 -4.39 0.35
N ILE A 63 -2.14 -3.85 -0.24
CA ILE A 63 -1.36 -4.55 -1.26
C ILE A 63 -0.66 -5.78 -0.68
N GLN A 64 -0.10 -5.67 0.53
CA GLN A 64 0.58 -6.79 1.19
C GLN A 64 -0.36 -7.93 1.58
N SER A 65 -1.67 -7.72 1.70
CA SER A 65 -2.63 -8.80 1.94
C SER A 65 -3.07 -9.51 0.65
N LEU A 66 -2.74 -8.96 -0.52
CA LEU A 66 -3.22 -9.45 -1.81
C LEU A 66 -2.45 -10.70 -2.25
N ARG A 67 -3.19 -11.76 -2.60
CA ARG A 67 -2.64 -12.99 -3.18
C ARG A 67 -3.22 -13.20 -4.56
N VAL A 68 -2.37 -13.22 -5.58
CA VAL A 68 -2.78 -13.56 -6.95
C VAL A 68 -2.87 -15.07 -7.07
N LEU A 69 -4.10 -15.58 -7.24
CA LEU A 69 -4.41 -16.98 -7.45
C LEU A 69 -4.79 -17.17 -8.91
N GLN A 70 -4.16 -18.14 -9.57
CA GLN A 70 -4.62 -18.63 -10.87
C GLN A 70 -5.29 -19.98 -10.60
N THR A 71 -6.61 -20.04 -10.75
CA THR A 71 -7.27 -21.34 -10.87
C THR A 71 -7.02 -21.84 -12.29
N SER A 72 -6.45 -23.02 -12.42
CA SER A 72 -6.26 -23.67 -13.72
C SER A 72 -7.62 -24.19 -14.22
N SER A 73 -8.58 -23.30 -14.48
CA SER A 73 -9.72 -23.64 -15.32
C SER A 73 -9.29 -23.46 -16.78
N SER A 74 -8.43 -24.37 -17.24
CA SER A 74 -8.16 -24.61 -18.66
C SER A 74 -9.41 -25.20 -19.36
N THR A 75 -10.56 -24.57 -19.16
CA THR A 75 -11.88 -24.99 -19.64
C THR A 75 -12.80 -23.82 -20.00
N LEU A 76 -12.32 -22.56 -19.94
CA LEU A 76 -13.09 -21.40 -20.42
C LEU A 76 -12.68 -20.94 -21.83
N ALA A 77 -11.78 -21.67 -22.49
CA ALA A 77 -11.25 -21.32 -23.81
C ALA A 77 -11.29 -22.47 -24.82
N ASP A 78 -12.29 -23.35 -24.74
CA ASP A 78 -12.67 -24.14 -25.91
C ASP A 78 -14.19 -24.12 -26.06
N GLY A 79 -14.68 -23.06 -26.73
CA GLY A 79 -16.04 -22.95 -27.25
C GLY A 79 -16.27 -23.90 -28.44
N ARG A 80 -15.77 -25.14 -28.35
CA ARG A 80 -16.03 -26.21 -29.31
C ARG A 80 -16.77 -27.30 -28.57
N GLY A 81 -18.08 -27.26 -28.74
CA GLY A 81 -19.00 -28.18 -28.12
C GLY A 81 -18.71 -29.64 -28.44
N ASN A 82 -19.42 -30.46 -27.65
CA ASN A 82 -19.71 -31.87 -27.83
C ASN A 82 -18.70 -32.87 -27.24
N HIS A 83 -18.88 -33.22 -25.96
CA HIS A 83 -18.73 -34.60 -25.48
C HIS A 83 -19.77 -34.88 -24.36
N PRO A 84 -20.68 -35.85 -24.55
CA PRO A 84 -21.59 -36.31 -23.50
C PRO A 84 -20.92 -37.42 -22.68
N GLY A 85 -20.92 -37.26 -21.35
CA GLY A 85 -20.55 -38.33 -20.42
C GLY A 85 -19.17 -38.16 -19.79
N GLY A 86 -19.14 -37.82 -18.50
CA GLY A 86 -17.92 -37.78 -17.71
C GLY A 86 -18.19 -37.33 -16.29
N TYR A 87 -18.58 -38.26 -15.42
CA TYR A 87 -18.58 -38.07 -13.97
C TYR A 87 -17.13 -37.85 -13.52
N GLY A 88 -16.84 -36.67 -12.96
CA GLY A 88 -15.50 -36.34 -12.47
C GLY A 88 -15.53 -35.19 -11.50
N ASN A 89 -15.45 -35.52 -10.21
CA ASN A 89 -14.97 -34.73 -9.09
C ASN A 89 -15.30 -33.23 -9.11
N LYS A 90 -16.40 -32.87 -8.43
CA LYS A 90 -16.56 -31.53 -7.86
C LYS A 90 -15.44 -31.35 -6.84
N SER A 91 -14.36 -30.67 -7.22
CA SER A 91 -13.45 -30.07 -6.24
C SER A 91 -14.30 -29.12 -5.41
N GLN A 92 -14.66 -29.59 -4.22
CA GLN A 92 -15.25 -28.79 -3.16
C GLN A 92 -14.14 -27.90 -2.61
N GLU A 93 -13.61 -27.01 -3.45
CA GLU A 93 -12.96 -25.80 -2.95
C GLU A 93 -14.12 -24.93 -2.48
N THR A 94 -14.50 -25.13 -1.22
CA THR A 94 -15.34 -24.20 -0.47
C THR A 94 -14.63 -22.86 -0.53
N PHE A 95 -15.00 -22.10 -1.54
CA PHE A 95 -14.74 -20.68 -1.67
C PHE A 95 -15.03 -20.07 -0.31
N GLY A 96 -14.04 -19.39 0.25
CA GLY A 96 -14.13 -18.77 1.56
C GLY A 96 -15.52 -18.19 1.70
N GLN A 97 -16.26 -18.73 2.67
CA GLN A 97 -17.57 -18.27 3.05
C GLN A 97 -17.39 -16.78 3.29
N GLY A 98 -17.69 -16.00 2.26
CA GLY A 98 -17.56 -14.56 2.29
C GLY A 98 -18.42 -14.15 3.45
N THR A 99 -17.79 -13.61 4.49
CA THR A 99 -18.50 -12.84 5.49
C THR A 99 -19.41 -11.92 4.69
N ALA A 100 -20.71 -12.18 4.74
CA ALA A 100 -21.68 -11.38 4.02
C ALA A 100 -21.38 -9.95 4.44
N LEU A 101 -20.87 -9.13 3.51
CA LEU A 101 -20.70 -7.72 3.77
C LEU A 101 -22.12 -7.22 4.03
N GLY A 102 -22.38 -6.93 5.29
CA GLY A 102 -23.64 -6.40 5.75
C GLY A 102 -24.01 -5.13 4.98
N PRO A 103 -25.28 -4.70 5.08
CA PRO A 103 -25.78 -3.59 4.29
C PRO A 103 -24.97 -2.32 4.59
N GLY A 104 -24.26 -1.83 3.58
CA GLY A 104 -23.70 -0.48 3.51
C GLY A 104 -22.53 -0.21 4.46
N LEU A 105 -21.37 0.17 3.92
CA LEU A 105 -20.45 1.02 4.66
C LEU A 105 -21.20 2.33 4.95
N PRO A 106 -21.41 2.74 6.22
CA PRO A 106 -21.95 4.06 6.53
C PRO A 106 -20.95 5.09 6.01
N LEU A 107 -21.37 5.87 5.02
CA LEU A 107 -20.55 6.93 4.40
C LEU A 107 -20.25 8.07 5.39
N ASP A 108 -20.93 8.10 6.55
CA ASP A 108 -20.86 9.16 7.57
C ASP A 108 -19.82 8.93 8.67
N GLN A 109 -19.01 7.86 8.60
CA GLN A 109 -17.96 7.59 9.57
C GLN A 109 -16.58 7.54 8.91
N LEU A 110 -16.23 8.63 8.21
CA LEU A 110 -14.83 8.92 7.93
C LEU A 110 -14.15 9.25 9.28
N PRO A 111 -12.98 8.67 9.60
CA PRO A 111 -12.23 9.04 10.79
C PRO A 111 -11.97 10.55 10.75
N GLU A 112 -12.32 11.25 11.84
CA GLU A 112 -11.97 12.66 11.98
C GLU A 112 -10.45 12.82 11.79
N GLU A 113 -10.06 13.87 11.06
CA GLU A 113 -8.66 14.15 10.84
C GLU A 113 -8.01 14.64 12.13
N ASP A 114 -7.30 13.75 12.83
CA ASP A 114 -6.36 14.14 13.87
C ASP A 114 -5.29 15.06 13.24
N VAL A 115 -5.43 16.36 13.49
CA VAL A 115 -4.39 17.35 13.22
C VAL A 115 -3.20 17.02 14.11
N SER A 116 -2.20 16.37 13.54
CA SER A 116 -0.98 15.96 14.22
C SER A 116 -0.21 17.18 14.74
N GLY A 117 -0.51 17.60 15.97
CA GLY A 117 0.42 18.35 16.80
C GLY A 117 1.66 17.49 17.04
N PHE A 118 2.83 18.15 17.09
CA PHE A 118 4.12 17.49 17.35
C PHE A 118 4.00 16.46 18.47
N SER A 119 4.41 15.21 18.21
CA SER A 119 4.31 14.16 19.21
C SER A 119 5.17 14.50 20.43
N ASP A 120 4.67 14.20 21.62
CA ASP A 120 5.34 14.48 22.91
C ASP A 120 6.81 13.98 22.95
N THR A 121 7.10 12.90 22.23
CA THR A 121 8.46 12.37 22.05
C THR A 121 9.36 13.31 21.24
N GLN A 122 8.88 13.92 20.16
CA GLN A 122 9.66 14.87 19.36
C GLN A 122 9.96 16.14 20.14
N THR A 123 8.99 16.64 20.93
CA THR A 123 9.18 17.82 21.78
C THR A 123 10.24 17.57 22.87
N LYS A 124 10.23 16.38 23.49
CA LYS A 124 11.23 15.97 24.48
C LYS A 124 12.63 15.79 23.88
N VAL A 125 12.74 15.20 22.69
CA VAL A 125 14.03 15.03 21.99
C VAL A 125 14.60 16.39 21.56
N ALA A 126 13.77 17.29 21.02
CA ALA A 126 14.19 18.64 20.66
C ALA A 126 14.67 19.45 21.88
N ALA A 127 13.97 19.35 23.01
CA ALA A 127 14.37 19.99 24.26
C ALA A 127 15.71 19.46 24.78
N LEU A 128 15.94 18.14 24.73
CA LEU A 128 17.21 17.53 25.13
C LEU A 128 18.37 18.01 24.24
N ALA A 129 18.16 18.09 22.92
CA ALA A 129 19.17 18.54 21.97
C ALA A 129 19.60 20.00 22.22
N LEU A 130 18.65 20.88 22.53
CA LEU A 130 18.93 22.28 22.89
C LEU A 130 19.73 22.40 24.20
N LEU A 131 19.41 21.56 25.19
CA LEU A 131 20.11 21.54 26.47
C LEU A 131 21.58 21.12 26.31
N LEU A 132 21.83 20.09 25.50
CA LEU A 132 23.20 19.63 25.18
C LEU A 132 23.98 20.68 24.40
N ALA A 133 23.35 21.38 23.44
CA ALA A 133 23.98 22.46 22.69
C ALA A 133 24.39 23.63 23.61
N ALA A 134 23.53 24.00 24.56
CA ALA A 134 23.82 25.06 25.54
C ALA A 134 25.00 24.68 26.46
N ILE A 135 25.04 23.43 26.95
CA ILE A 135 26.15 22.92 27.78
C ILE A 135 27.45 22.90 26.97
N GLY A 136 27.42 22.41 25.74
CA GLY A 136 28.59 22.39 24.85
C GLY A 136 29.15 23.79 24.58
N PHE A 137 28.27 24.76 24.32
CA PHE A 137 28.66 26.16 24.13
C PHE A 137 29.28 26.78 25.39
N TYR A 138 28.72 26.50 26.56
CA TYR A 138 29.24 27.01 27.83
C TYR A 138 30.64 26.48 28.14
N LEU A 139 30.90 25.18 27.91
CA LEU A 139 32.22 24.57 28.10
C LEU A 139 33.27 25.13 27.15
N LEU A 140 32.92 25.37 25.87
CA LEU A 140 33.80 26.01 24.90
C LEU A 140 34.13 27.46 25.28
N LYS A 141 33.14 28.21 25.79
CA LYS A 141 33.35 29.59 26.24
C LYS A 141 34.23 29.67 27.49
N LYS A 142 34.13 28.69 28.41
CA LYS A 142 34.99 28.62 29.60
C LYS A 142 36.45 28.30 29.25
N ARG A 143 36.68 27.44 28.24
CA ARG A 143 38.03 27.11 27.74
C ARG A 143 38.76 28.25 27.04
N LYS A 144 38.05 29.27 26.52
CA LYS A 144 38.67 30.44 25.90
C LYS A 144 39.05 31.55 26.88
N LYS A 145 38.64 31.44 28.15
CA LYS A 145 38.86 32.46 29.19
C LYS A 145 39.85 32.04 30.28
N GLY A 146 40.38 30.82 30.23
CA GLY A 146 41.51 30.37 31.05
C GLY A 146 42.67 30.04 30.12
#